data_AF-A0A9R1WLD2-F1
#
_entry.id   AF-A0A9R1WLD2-F1
#
_cell.length_a   1.000
_cell.length_b   1.000
_cell.length_c   1.000
_cell.angle_alpha   90.00
_cell.angle_beta   90.00
_cell.angle_gamma   90.00
#
_symmetry.space_group_name_H-M   'P 1'
#
loop_
_entity.id
_entity.type
_entity.pdbx_description
1 polymer ?
#
loop_
_entity_poly.entity_id
_entity_poly.type
_entity_poly.pdbx_seq_one_letter_code
_entity_poly.pdbx_strand_id
1 'polypeptide(L)'
;MSTSLITCKISDTVIEDRFGVKHGSAEWYDALEQHFKWLLQYKISPYFCKWGNSMRVLTYTSPWPADHPKSDEFFSDPRLAAYAVPYSPVVPCGDLTKDYLQKEVEILRSKSHWKKAYFYLWDEPLNVQQYDAIRHQASEIHAYAPDARVLTTYYSGPSDAPLAPDNFLKVPGYLRPHTQIYCTSEWVIGNREEMVKDIIAEIQPENNEEWWTYVCMGPPDPHPNWHLGMRGTQHRAVMWRVWKEGGTGFLYWGANCYDKATVASAEIKFRRGLPPGDGVLFYPGEVFSSSHEPVASLRLERLLSGLQDIEYLKLYSSRYGREEGVGILEKTGMYLGPERYTLEHTPIDMMRGEIFRTCRSL
;
A
#
# COMPACT_ATOMS: atom_id res chain seq x y z
N MET A 1 -3.94 -4.05 19.34
CA MET A 1 -4.27 -2.83 18.58
C MET A 1 -3.92 -3.09 17.13
N SER A 2 -4.84 -2.91 16.19
CA SER A 2 -4.54 -3.04 14.77
C SER A 2 -3.68 -1.85 14.33
N THR A 3 -2.39 -2.10 14.12
CA THR A 3 -1.46 -1.15 13.49
C THR A 3 -2.10 -0.62 12.21
N SER A 4 -1.91 0.66 11.93
CA SER A 4 -2.39 1.22 10.66
C SER A 4 -1.66 0.57 9.51
N LEU A 5 -2.42 -0.05 8.62
CA LEU A 5 -1.89 -0.85 7.53
C LEU A 5 -1.53 0.04 6.35
N ILE A 6 -0.24 0.13 6.05
CA ILE A 6 0.26 0.73 4.82
C ILE A 6 1.15 -0.29 4.10
N THR A 7 0.83 -0.50 2.83
CA THR A 7 1.66 -1.28 1.91
C THR A 7 2.35 -0.36 0.93
N CYS A 8 3.61 -0.65 0.61
CA CYS A 8 4.37 0.15 -0.33
C CYS A 8 5.09 -0.73 -1.34
N LYS A 9 4.88 -0.42 -2.61
CA LYS A 9 5.52 -1.12 -3.72
C LYS A 9 6.99 -0.73 -3.84
N ILE A 10 7.86 -1.73 -3.98
CA ILE A 10 9.28 -1.59 -4.26
C ILE A 10 9.57 -2.25 -5.61
N SER A 11 10.04 -1.48 -6.58
CA SER A 11 10.40 -1.98 -7.91
C SER A 11 11.69 -2.79 -7.82
N ASP A 12 11.61 -4.09 -8.09
CA ASP A 12 12.80 -4.96 -8.11
C ASP A 12 13.76 -4.61 -9.25
N THR A 13 13.21 -4.21 -10.40
CA THR A 13 13.98 -3.74 -11.57
C THR A 13 14.80 -2.49 -11.27
N VAL A 14 14.32 -1.60 -10.41
CA VAL A 14 15.09 -0.41 -10.02
C VAL A 14 16.23 -0.80 -9.08
N ILE A 15 16.05 -1.83 -8.24
CA ILE A 15 17.13 -2.39 -7.43
C ILE A 15 18.16 -3.06 -8.35
N GLU A 16 17.73 -3.89 -9.30
CA GLU A 16 18.57 -4.52 -10.33
C GLU A 16 19.42 -3.48 -11.08
N ASP A 17 18.76 -2.45 -11.64
CA ASP A 17 19.42 -1.39 -12.40
C ASP A 17 20.38 -0.55 -11.55
N ARG A 18 19.98 -0.22 -10.30
CA ARG A 18 20.76 0.70 -9.46
C ARG A 18 21.98 0.04 -8.84
N PHE A 19 21.85 -1.20 -8.36
CA PHE A 19 22.95 -1.91 -7.71
C PHE A 19 23.71 -2.83 -8.67
N GLY A 20 23.29 -2.91 -9.94
CA GLY A 20 23.94 -3.76 -10.95
C GLY A 20 23.83 -5.25 -10.62
N VAL A 21 22.83 -5.64 -9.82
CA VAL A 21 22.63 -7.01 -9.37
C VAL A 21 21.79 -7.80 -10.37
N LYS A 22 22.15 -9.06 -10.60
CA LYS A 22 21.43 -9.93 -11.53
C LYS A 22 20.23 -10.55 -10.82
N HIS A 23 19.05 -10.48 -11.43
CA HIS A 23 17.85 -11.15 -10.93
C HIS A 23 18.11 -12.62 -10.55
N GLY A 24 17.77 -13.00 -9.32
CA GLY A 24 17.99 -14.34 -8.77
C GLY A 24 19.44 -14.65 -8.33
N SER A 25 20.37 -13.70 -8.38
CA SER A 25 21.70 -13.86 -7.77
C SER A 25 21.67 -13.67 -6.26
N ALA A 26 22.71 -14.10 -5.55
CA ALA A 26 22.80 -13.92 -4.10
C ALA A 26 22.72 -12.43 -3.70
N GLU A 27 23.42 -11.57 -4.44
CA GLU A 27 23.44 -10.13 -4.21
C GLU A 27 22.06 -9.48 -4.44
N TRP A 28 21.26 -10.03 -5.36
CA TRP A 28 19.89 -9.59 -5.56
C TRP A 28 19.01 -9.93 -4.36
N TYR A 29 19.11 -11.16 -3.84
CA TYR A 29 18.42 -11.57 -2.61
C TYR A 29 18.82 -10.69 -1.41
N ASP A 30 20.12 -10.45 -1.24
CA ASP A 30 20.65 -9.60 -0.16
C ASP A 30 20.13 -8.16 -0.27
N ALA A 31 20.11 -7.60 -1.48
CA ALA A 31 19.58 -6.26 -1.72
C ALA A 31 18.09 -6.18 -1.37
N LEU A 32 17.26 -7.15 -1.78
CA LEU A 32 15.85 -7.17 -1.42
C LEU A 32 15.66 -7.30 0.09
N GLU A 33 16.40 -8.18 0.76
CA GLU A 33 16.33 -8.36 2.22
C GLU A 33 16.71 -7.08 2.98
N GLN A 34 17.75 -6.38 2.55
CA GLN A 34 18.15 -5.10 3.13
C GLN A 34 17.02 -4.07 3.04
N HIS A 35 16.40 -3.91 1.87
CA HIS A 35 15.31 -2.96 1.67
C HIS A 35 14.07 -3.34 2.47
N PHE A 36 13.72 -4.63 2.52
CA PHE A 36 12.62 -5.14 3.34
C PHE A 36 12.83 -4.77 4.81
N LYS A 37 13.96 -5.16 5.39
CA LYS A 37 14.27 -4.93 6.81
C LYS A 37 14.32 -3.44 7.16
N TRP A 38 14.88 -2.63 6.26
CA TRP A 38 14.98 -1.19 6.45
C TRP A 38 13.60 -0.52 6.43
N LEU A 39 12.67 -0.91 5.55
CA LEU A 39 11.33 -0.29 5.50
C LEU A 39 10.44 -0.65 6.68
N LEU A 40 10.64 -1.81 7.30
CA LEU A 40 9.86 -2.22 8.49
C LEU A 40 10.02 -1.25 9.67
N GLN A 41 11.14 -0.53 9.79
CA GLN A 41 11.33 0.47 10.84
C GLN A 41 10.38 1.67 10.70
N TYR A 42 9.86 1.91 9.47
CA TYR A 42 8.93 2.98 9.13
C TYR A 42 7.46 2.56 9.23
N LYS A 43 7.18 1.39 9.81
CA LYS A 43 5.83 0.78 9.88
C LYS A 43 5.20 0.55 8.50
N ILE A 44 6.04 0.42 7.48
CA ILE A 44 5.63 0.05 6.13
C ILE A 44 5.63 -1.46 6.02
N SER A 45 4.61 -2.02 5.37
CA SER A 45 4.61 -3.40 4.88
C SER A 45 5.09 -3.41 3.42
N PRO A 46 6.41 -3.57 3.17
CA PRO A 46 6.93 -3.53 1.81
C PRO A 46 6.53 -4.79 1.04
N TYR A 47 6.29 -4.62 -0.26
CA TYR A 47 6.24 -5.71 -1.21
C TYR A 47 7.01 -5.31 -2.47
N PHE A 48 7.68 -6.28 -3.07
CA PHE A 48 8.38 -6.11 -4.33
C PHE A 48 7.42 -6.32 -5.50
N CYS A 49 7.70 -5.65 -6.60
CA CYS A 49 6.91 -5.74 -7.81
C CYS A 49 7.79 -5.72 -9.05
N LYS A 50 7.42 -6.56 -10.01
CA LYS A 50 7.89 -6.51 -11.39
C LYS A 50 6.71 -6.23 -12.31
N TRP A 51 6.75 -5.12 -13.04
CA TRP A 51 5.76 -4.83 -14.08
C TRP A 51 6.11 -5.62 -15.35
N GLY A 52 5.13 -6.32 -15.91
CA GLY A 52 5.27 -6.94 -17.23
C GLY A 52 5.07 -5.95 -18.38
N ASN A 53 4.90 -6.46 -19.60
CA ASN A 53 4.54 -5.66 -20.79
C ASN A 53 3.09 -5.08 -20.74
N SER A 54 2.41 -5.18 -19.60
CA SER A 54 1.04 -4.72 -19.35
C SER A 54 0.88 -4.38 -17.86
N MET A 55 -0.29 -3.90 -17.44
CA MET A 55 -0.61 -3.66 -16.03
C MET A 55 -0.77 -4.93 -15.17
N ARG A 56 -0.46 -6.11 -15.74
CA ARG A 56 -0.22 -7.33 -14.95
C ARG A 56 1.03 -7.15 -14.10
N VAL A 57 0.88 -7.44 -12.82
CA VAL A 57 1.94 -7.27 -11.84
C VAL A 57 2.32 -8.62 -11.23
N LEU A 58 3.62 -8.86 -11.12
CA LEU A 58 4.14 -9.91 -10.25
C LEU A 58 4.52 -9.24 -8.93
N THR A 59 3.74 -9.50 -7.88
CA THR A 59 3.98 -8.93 -6.54
C THR A 59 4.35 -10.00 -5.55
N TYR A 60 5.31 -9.72 -4.68
CA TYR A 60 5.76 -10.66 -3.66
C TYR A 60 6.44 -9.90 -2.53
N THR A 61 6.25 -10.32 -1.28
CA THR A 61 7.01 -9.76 -0.15
C THR A 61 8.28 -10.56 0.11
N SER A 62 8.26 -11.89 -0.04
CA SER A 62 9.46 -12.73 0.01
C SER A 62 9.90 -13.11 -1.41
N PRO A 63 11.18 -12.93 -1.78
CA PRO A 63 11.70 -13.42 -3.05
C PRO A 63 11.99 -14.94 -3.06
N TRP A 64 11.91 -15.60 -1.90
CA TRP A 64 12.07 -17.05 -1.79
C TRP A 64 10.70 -17.76 -1.84
N PRO A 65 10.67 -19.04 -2.26
CA PRO A 65 9.47 -19.87 -2.12
C PRO A 65 9.03 -20.06 -0.65
N ALA A 66 7.78 -20.43 -0.43
CA ALA A 66 7.18 -20.60 0.89
C ALA A 66 7.84 -21.68 1.77
N ASP A 67 8.45 -22.71 1.17
CA ASP A 67 9.19 -23.74 1.92
C ASP A 67 10.58 -23.29 2.38
N HIS A 68 11.07 -22.15 1.89
CA HIS A 68 12.36 -21.61 2.30
C HIS A 68 12.28 -20.92 3.67
N PRO A 69 13.20 -21.18 4.61
CA PRO A 69 13.18 -20.57 5.95
C PRO A 69 13.15 -19.05 5.96
N LYS A 70 13.79 -18.39 4.98
CA LYS A 70 13.75 -16.92 4.84
C LYS A 70 12.35 -16.36 4.59
N SER A 71 11.48 -17.10 3.90
CA SER A 71 10.10 -16.66 3.69
C SER A 71 9.35 -16.59 5.01
N ASP A 72 9.54 -17.58 5.88
CA ASP A 72 8.97 -17.58 7.23
C ASP A 72 9.54 -16.45 8.09
N GLU A 73 10.86 -16.15 8.00
CA GLU A 73 11.49 -14.99 8.66
C GLU A 73 10.80 -13.68 8.26
N PHE A 74 10.52 -13.48 6.97
CA PHE A 74 9.85 -12.28 6.46
C PHE A 74 8.41 -12.20 6.95
N PHE A 75 7.62 -13.25 6.73
CA PHE A 75 6.18 -13.22 6.97
C PHE A 75 5.82 -13.23 8.46
N SER A 76 6.67 -13.79 9.30
CA SER A 76 6.49 -13.84 10.75
C SER A 76 6.89 -12.55 11.47
N ASP A 77 7.61 -11.60 10.82
CA ASP A 77 8.03 -10.36 11.47
C ASP A 77 6.82 -9.60 12.04
N PRO A 78 6.82 -9.24 13.34
CA PRO A 78 5.68 -8.62 13.99
C PRO A 78 5.39 -7.19 13.49
N ARG A 79 6.37 -6.53 12.85
CA ARG A 79 6.20 -5.20 12.23
C ARG A 79 5.49 -5.28 10.88
N LEU A 80 5.54 -6.43 10.22
CA LEU A 80 4.86 -6.66 8.94
C LEU A 80 3.36 -6.88 9.18
N ALA A 81 2.52 -5.98 8.67
CA ALA A 81 1.08 -5.99 8.89
C ALA A 81 0.31 -6.74 7.79
N ALA A 82 0.79 -6.70 6.55
CA ALA A 82 0.29 -7.49 5.43
C ALA A 82 1.43 -7.91 4.49
N TYR A 83 1.25 -8.94 3.68
CA TYR A 83 2.24 -9.33 2.67
C TYR A 83 1.62 -9.84 1.38
N ALA A 84 2.29 -9.53 0.27
CA ALA A 84 1.91 -10.01 -1.05
C ALA A 84 2.47 -11.41 -1.28
N VAL A 85 1.59 -12.32 -1.74
CA VAL A 85 1.96 -13.67 -2.17
C VAL A 85 2.09 -13.69 -3.70
N PRO A 86 3.19 -14.22 -4.25
CA PRO A 86 3.36 -14.35 -5.70
C PRO A 86 2.35 -15.33 -6.31
N TYR A 87 1.69 -14.91 -7.40
CA TYR A 87 0.84 -15.79 -8.21
C TYR A 87 1.65 -16.82 -9.01
N SER A 88 2.90 -16.47 -9.35
CA SER A 88 3.81 -17.27 -10.15
C SER A 88 5.23 -17.19 -9.58
N PRO A 89 6.14 -18.15 -9.87
CA PRO A 89 7.48 -18.14 -9.32
C PRO A 89 8.19 -16.80 -9.51
N VAL A 90 8.74 -16.25 -8.44
CA VAL A 90 9.50 -14.98 -8.47
C VAL A 90 10.74 -15.13 -9.34
N VAL A 91 11.49 -16.21 -9.11
CA VAL A 91 12.62 -16.63 -9.93
C VAL A 91 12.22 -17.92 -10.65
N PRO A 92 12.07 -17.91 -12.00
CA PRO A 92 11.71 -19.11 -12.73
C PRO A 92 12.75 -20.22 -12.55
N CYS A 93 12.32 -21.42 -12.15
CA CYS A 93 13.18 -22.58 -12.00
C CYS A 93 12.52 -23.80 -12.66
N GLY A 94 13.02 -24.24 -13.83
CA GLY A 94 12.67 -25.50 -14.49
C GLY A 94 11.17 -25.88 -14.55
N ASP A 95 10.88 -27.18 -14.58
CA ASP A 95 9.54 -27.79 -14.72
C ASP A 95 8.56 -27.49 -13.56
N LEU A 96 8.89 -26.60 -12.62
CA LEU A 96 8.14 -26.32 -11.40
C LEU A 96 6.91 -25.42 -11.58
N THR A 97 6.44 -25.19 -12.81
CA THR A 97 5.40 -24.18 -13.06
C THR A 97 3.97 -24.66 -12.84
N LYS A 98 3.70 -25.97 -12.92
CA LYS A 98 2.31 -26.47 -12.90
C LYS A 98 1.67 -26.50 -11.50
N ASP A 99 2.45 -26.81 -10.47
CA ASP A 99 1.93 -26.99 -9.10
C ASP A 99 2.43 -25.92 -8.11
N TYR A 100 3.14 -24.89 -8.62
CA TYR A 100 3.75 -23.84 -7.79
C TYR A 100 2.73 -23.18 -6.86
N LEU A 101 1.64 -22.67 -7.44
CA LEU A 101 0.63 -21.92 -6.69
C LEU A 101 0.00 -22.77 -5.59
N GLN A 102 -0.34 -24.03 -5.90
CA GLN A 102 -0.89 -24.96 -4.92
C GLN A 102 0.09 -25.17 -3.76
N LYS A 103 1.36 -25.49 -4.06
CA LYS A 103 2.37 -25.74 -3.04
C LYS A 103 2.62 -24.51 -2.16
N GLU A 104 2.75 -23.32 -2.75
CA GLU A 104 2.90 -22.06 -2.02
C GLU A 104 1.75 -21.85 -1.04
N VAL A 105 0.52 -21.97 -1.55
CA VAL A 105 -0.70 -21.75 -0.76
C VAL A 105 -0.84 -22.77 0.37
N GLU A 106 -0.64 -24.06 0.10
CA GLU A 106 -0.76 -25.11 1.11
C GLU A 106 0.23 -24.91 2.27
N ILE A 107 1.46 -24.52 1.98
CA ILE A 107 2.47 -24.21 3.00
C ILE A 107 2.04 -22.98 3.79
N LEU A 108 1.74 -21.86 3.12
CA LEU A 108 1.46 -20.59 3.81
C LEU A 108 0.18 -20.66 4.66
N ARG A 109 -0.85 -21.38 4.22
CA ARG A 109 -2.09 -21.59 4.99
C ARG A 109 -1.87 -22.32 6.32
N SER A 110 -0.85 -23.17 6.39
CA SER A 110 -0.49 -23.84 7.64
C SER A 110 0.13 -22.89 8.69
N LYS A 111 0.49 -21.67 8.29
CA LYS A 111 1.21 -20.70 9.13
C LYS A 111 0.25 -19.72 9.80
N SER A 112 0.57 -19.33 11.03
CA SER A 112 -0.23 -18.37 11.82
C SER A 112 -0.29 -16.95 11.21
N HIS A 113 0.67 -16.62 10.34
CA HIS A 113 0.71 -15.36 9.61
C HIS A 113 -0.11 -15.37 8.31
N TRP A 114 -0.77 -16.48 7.93
CA TRP A 114 -1.60 -16.56 6.72
C TRP A 114 -2.64 -15.44 6.63
N LYS A 115 -3.26 -15.07 7.76
CA LYS A 115 -4.22 -13.96 7.86
C LYS A 115 -3.70 -12.58 7.39
N LYS A 116 -2.38 -12.42 7.23
CA LYS A 116 -1.74 -11.21 6.72
C LYS A 116 -1.54 -11.25 5.19
N ALA A 117 -1.70 -12.41 4.56
CA ALA A 117 -1.48 -12.63 3.13
C ALA A 117 -2.55 -11.94 2.28
N TYR A 118 -2.15 -11.47 1.11
CA TYR A 118 -3.03 -11.13 0.00
C TYR A 118 -2.34 -11.40 -1.34
N PHE A 119 -3.13 -11.59 -2.40
CA PHE A 119 -2.65 -11.65 -3.77
C PHE A 119 -2.97 -10.34 -4.48
N TYR A 120 -1.97 -9.75 -5.15
CA TYR A 120 -2.18 -8.56 -5.96
C TYR A 120 -1.83 -8.87 -7.42
N LEU A 121 -2.87 -9.06 -8.23
CA LEU A 121 -2.77 -9.72 -9.54
C LEU A 121 -2.67 -8.72 -10.70
N TRP A 122 -3.36 -7.59 -10.57
CA TRP A 122 -3.55 -6.64 -11.66
C TRP A 122 -3.69 -5.22 -11.11
N ASP A 123 -2.96 -4.29 -11.70
CA ASP A 123 -2.99 -2.87 -11.35
C ASP A 123 -4.01 -2.14 -12.25
N GLU A 124 -5.05 -1.54 -11.67
CA GLU A 124 -6.03 -0.68 -12.37
C GLU A 124 -6.64 -1.28 -13.67
N PRO A 125 -7.43 -2.38 -13.60
CA PRO A 125 -8.08 -2.94 -14.79
C PRO A 125 -9.12 -2.00 -15.40
N LEU A 126 -9.21 -1.96 -16.74
CA LEU A 126 -9.97 -0.95 -17.51
C LEU A 126 -11.08 -1.51 -18.40
N ASN A 127 -11.12 -2.82 -18.63
CA ASN A 127 -12.12 -3.45 -19.51
C ASN A 127 -12.54 -4.84 -19.02
N VAL A 128 -13.67 -5.34 -19.50
CA VAL A 128 -14.28 -6.60 -19.07
C VAL A 128 -13.31 -7.77 -19.17
N GLN A 129 -12.49 -7.85 -20.23
CA GLN A 129 -11.51 -8.91 -20.40
C GLN A 129 -10.47 -8.95 -19.28
N GLN A 130 -10.02 -7.79 -18.79
CA GLN A 130 -9.07 -7.70 -17.68
C GLN A 130 -9.74 -8.11 -16.36
N TYR A 131 -10.99 -7.71 -16.14
CA TYR A 131 -11.77 -8.16 -14.98
C TYR A 131 -12.00 -9.68 -15.02
N ASP A 132 -12.30 -10.26 -16.19
CA ASP A 132 -12.39 -11.71 -16.37
C ASP A 132 -11.08 -12.43 -16.02
N ALA A 133 -9.94 -11.88 -16.44
CA ALA A 133 -8.64 -12.44 -16.11
C ALA A 133 -8.37 -12.45 -14.60
N ILE A 134 -8.71 -11.36 -13.89
CA ILE A 134 -8.60 -11.29 -12.43
C ILE A 134 -9.49 -12.34 -11.78
N ARG A 135 -10.76 -12.45 -12.19
CA ARG A 135 -11.70 -13.45 -11.65
C ARG A 135 -11.20 -14.87 -11.88
N HIS A 136 -10.62 -15.16 -13.05
CA HIS A 136 -10.07 -16.47 -13.36
C HIS A 136 -8.89 -16.81 -12.43
N GLN A 137 -7.89 -15.93 -12.34
CA GLN A 137 -6.71 -16.15 -11.47
C GLN A 137 -7.11 -16.24 -9.98
N ALA A 138 -8.06 -15.42 -9.54
CA ALA A 138 -8.60 -15.49 -8.19
C ALA A 138 -9.36 -16.81 -7.93
N SER A 139 -10.11 -17.32 -8.91
CA SER A 139 -10.76 -18.64 -8.81
C SER A 139 -9.74 -19.77 -8.65
N GLU A 140 -8.61 -19.70 -9.35
CA GLU A 140 -7.51 -20.65 -9.21
C GLU A 140 -6.90 -20.60 -7.79
N ILE A 141 -6.71 -19.40 -7.23
CA ILE A 141 -6.28 -19.23 -5.84
C ILE A 141 -7.31 -19.80 -4.87
N HIS A 142 -8.58 -19.45 -5.04
CA HIS A 142 -9.69 -19.83 -4.14
C HIS A 142 -9.98 -21.33 -4.16
N ALA A 143 -9.64 -22.03 -5.24
CA ALA A 143 -9.68 -23.49 -5.29
C ALA A 143 -8.76 -24.15 -4.24
N TYR A 144 -7.61 -23.52 -3.93
CA TYR A 144 -6.68 -24.00 -2.90
C TYR A 144 -6.87 -23.31 -1.55
N ALA A 145 -7.40 -22.08 -1.55
CA ALA A 145 -7.59 -21.23 -0.37
C ALA A 145 -8.87 -20.40 -0.47
N PRO A 146 -10.04 -20.93 -0.09
CA PRO A 146 -11.30 -20.17 -0.14
C PRO A 146 -11.30 -18.89 0.72
N ASP A 147 -10.41 -18.81 1.71
CA ASP A 147 -10.21 -17.68 2.61
C ASP A 147 -9.11 -16.69 2.14
N ALA A 148 -8.46 -16.95 0.99
CA ALA A 148 -7.44 -16.05 0.47
C ALA A 148 -8.02 -14.69 0.07
N ARG A 149 -7.28 -13.63 0.40
CA ARG A 149 -7.64 -12.26 0.03
C ARG A 149 -6.99 -11.89 -1.29
N VAL A 150 -7.78 -11.37 -2.22
CA VAL A 150 -7.28 -10.75 -3.46
C VAL A 150 -7.46 -9.23 -3.38
N LEU A 151 -6.42 -8.49 -3.75
CA LEU A 151 -6.41 -7.03 -3.84
C LEU A 151 -6.56 -6.57 -5.28
N THR A 152 -7.40 -5.56 -5.51
CA THR A 152 -7.51 -4.90 -6.81
C THR A 152 -7.53 -3.39 -6.63
N THR A 153 -6.59 -2.70 -7.29
CA THR A 153 -6.59 -1.24 -7.40
C THR A 153 -7.50 -0.78 -8.53
N TYR A 154 -8.18 0.35 -8.37
CA TYR A 154 -8.98 0.94 -9.45
C TYR A 154 -9.23 2.44 -9.28
N TYR A 155 -9.32 3.12 -10.41
CA TYR A 155 -9.78 4.51 -10.53
C TYR A 155 -11.04 4.62 -11.43
N SER A 156 -11.43 3.54 -12.11
CA SER A 156 -12.64 3.45 -12.92
C SER A 156 -13.13 2.02 -12.98
N GLY A 157 -14.41 1.83 -13.29
CA GLY A 157 -14.91 0.50 -13.68
C GLY A 157 -14.60 0.14 -15.13
N PRO A 158 -15.02 -1.04 -15.59
CA PRO A 158 -14.78 -1.49 -16.97
C PRO A 158 -15.46 -0.56 -17.97
N SER A 159 -14.69 -0.01 -18.91
CA SER A 159 -15.15 1.00 -19.88
C SER A 159 -16.11 0.46 -20.94
N ASP A 160 -16.06 -0.85 -21.20
CA ASP A 160 -16.81 -1.58 -22.22
C ASP A 160 -17.99 -2.39 -21.65
N ALA A 161 -18.31 -2.22 -20.36
CA ALA A 161 -19.45 -2.89 -19.74
C ALA A 161 -20.79 -2.25 -20.16
N PRO A 162 -21.79 -3.06 -20.57
CA PRO A 162 -23.12 -2.56 -20.87
C PRO A 162 -23.88 -2.24 -19.57
N LEU A 163 -24.09 -0.94 -19.33
CA LEU A 163 -24.77 -0.27 -18.20
C LEU A 163 -23.83 0.41 -17.18
N ALA A 164 -23.63 1.72 -17.36
CA ALA A 164 -24.10 2.79 -16.46
C ALA A 164 -23.13 3.99 -16.44
N PRO A 165 -23.65 5.22 -16.29
CA PRO A 165 -22.81 6.43 -16.21
C PRO A 165 -21.88 6.48 -14.97
N ASP A 166 -22.01 5.55 -14.00
CA ASP A 166 -21.20 5.46 -12.76
C ASP A 166 -20.57 4.07 -12.55
N ASN A 167 -19.70 3.65 -13.48
CA ASN A 167 -19.01 2.35 -13.41
C ASN A 167 -18.07 2.20 -12.20
N PHE A 168 -17.62 3.31 -11.60
CA PHE A 168 -16.66 3.28 -10.48
C PHE A 168 -17.24 2.66 -9.19
N LEU A 169 -18.45 3.07 -8.78
CA LEU A 169 -19.07 2.56 -7.55
C LEU A 169 -19.47 1.08 -7.66
N LYS A 170 -19.64 0.58 -8.89
CA LYS A 170 -20.07 -0.81 -9.15
C LYS A 170 -18.93 -1.80 -9.33
N VAL A 171 -17.67 -1.35 -9.25
CA VAL A 171 -16.48 -2.23 -9.30
C VAL A 171 -16.57 -3.42 -8.33
N PRO A 172 -17.02 -3.25 -7.07
CA PRO A 172 -17.19 -4.40 -6.17
C PRO A 172 -18.11 -5.49 -6.73
N GLY A 173 -19.24 -5.11 -7.34
CA GLY A 173 -20.16 -6.04 -7.99
C GLY A 173 -19.54 -6.82 -9.16
N TYR A 174 -18.63 -6.21 -9.93
CA TYR A 174 -17.94 -6.91 -11.02
C TYR A 174 -16.88 -7.90 -10.54
N LEU A 175 -16.28 -7.67 -9.37
CA LEU A 175 -15.19 -8.49 -8.87
C LEU A 175 -15.64 -9.55 -7.87
N ARG A 176 -16.78 -9.38 -7.19
CA ARG A 176 -17.31 -10.37 -6.25
C ARG A 176 -17.54 -11.74 -6.90
N PRO A 177 -17.35 -12.84 -6.15
CA PRO A 177 -16.77 -12.92 -4.81
C PRO A 177 -15.21 -12.95 -4.79
N HIS A 178 -14.58 -12.66 -5.93
CA HIS A 178 -13.17 -12.97 -6.19
C HIS A 178 -12.18 -11.97 -5.58
N THR A 179 -12.62 -10.79 -5.14
CA THR A 179 -11.79 -9.74 -4.54
C THR A 179 -12.24 -9.47 -3.11
N GLN A 180 -11.29 -9.31 -2.19
CA GLN A 180 -11.55 -8.99 -0.77
C GLN A 180 -11.01 -7.61 -0.41
N ILE A 181 -10.02 -7.09 -1.12
CA ILE A 181 -9.45 -5.77 -0.84
C ILE A 181 -9.68 -4.86 -2.04
N TYR A 182 -10.60 -3.91 -1.89
CA TYR A 182 -10.95 -2.92 -2.89
C TYR A 182 -10.13 -1.65 -2.64
N CYS A 183 -9.17 -1.35 -3.52
CA CYS A 183 -8.25 -0.25 -3.33
C CYS A 183 -8.53 0.89 -4.33
N THR A 184 -9.16 1.98 -3.87
CA THR A 184 -9.63 3.08 -4.73
C THR A 184 -8.66 4.25 -4.78
N SER A 185 -8.60 4.92 -5.93
CA SER A 185 -7.84 6.16 -6.09
C SER A 185 -8.46 7.32 -5.30
N GLU A 186 -7.68 7.96 -4.43
CA GLU A 186 -8.11 9.19 -3.76
C GLU A 186 -8.32 10.37 -4.71
N TRP A 187 -7.68 10.33 -5.89
CA TRP A 187 -7.88 11.33 -6.93
C TRP A 187 -9.31 11.31 -7.46
N VAL A 188 -9.87 10.12 -7.67
CA VAL A 188 -11.24 9.96 -8.14
C VAL A 188 -12.22 10.39 -7.07
N ILE A 189 -12.00 10.02 -5.81
CA ILE A 189 -12.87 10.45 -4.70
C ILE A 189 -12.92 11.99 -4.64
N GLY A 190 -11.77 12.65 -4.78
CA GLY A 190 -11.67 14.10 -4.71
C GLY A 190 -12.17 14.61 -3.36
N ASN A 191 -12.99 15.67 -3.36
CA ASN A 191 -13.55 16.27 -2.13
C ASN A 191 -15.00 15.80 -1.84
N ARG A 192 -15.43 14.67 -2.41
CA ARG A 192 -16.82 14.19 -2.37
C ARG A 192 -17.05 13.25 -1.19
N GLU A 193 -17.39 13.80 -0.03
CA GLU A 193 -17.69 12.99 1.18
C GLU A 193 -18.90 12.05 0.98
N GLU A 194 -19.90 12.42 0.17
CA GLU A 194 -21.01 11.52 -0.16
C GLU A 194 -20.55 10.31 -0.97
N MET A 195 -19.60 10.49 -1.91
CA MET A 195 -19.02 9.37 -2.64
C MET A 195 -18.28 8.40 -1.73
N VAL A 196 -17.63 8.89 -0.66
CA VAL A 196 -17.02 8.02 0.37
C VAL A 196 -18.08 7.17 1.05
N LYS A 197 -19.23 7.75 1.41
CA LYS A 197 -20.34 7.00 2.01
C LYS A 197 -20.89 5.95 1.05
N ASP A 198 -21.04 6.30 -0.23
CA ASP A 198 -21.51 5.37 -1.26
C ASP A 198 -20.52 4.21 -1.46
N ILE A 199 -19.21 4.48 -1.47
CA ILE A 199 -18.19 3.42 -1.52
C ILE A 199 -18.32 2.49 -0.32
N ILE A 200 -18.37 3.04 0.90
CA ILE A 200 -18.48 2.23 2.13
C ILE A 200 -19.75 1.39 2.13
N ALA A 201 -20.87 1.94 1.65
CA ALA A 201 -22.14 1.23 1.55
C ALA A 201 -22.10 0.07 0.55
N GLU A 202 -21.22 0.12 -0.46
CA GLU A 202 -21.02 -0.99 -1.39
C GLU A 202 -20.17 -2.11 -0.79
N ILE A 203 -19.33 -1.86 0.22
CA ILE A 203 -18.43 -2.86 0.84
C ILE A 203 -19.23 -3.79 1.76
N GLN A 204 -18.94 -5.09 1.72
CA GLN A 204 -19.62 -6.15 2.48
C GLN A 204 -18.65 -6.82 3.48
N PRO A 205 -18.51 -6.29 4.72
CA PRO A 205 -17.61 -6.84 5.73
C PRO A 205 -17.88 -8.30 6.10
N GLU A 206 -19.12 -8.76 5.98
CA GLU A 206 -19.53 -10.16 6.18
C GLU A 206 -18.86 -11.13 5.19
N ASN A 207 -18.41 -10.63 4.04
CA ASN A 207 -17.63 -11.37 3.04
C ASN A 207 -16.11 -11.16 3.20
N ASN A 208 -15.67 -10.63 4.35
CA ASN A 208 -14.29 -10.23 4.63
C ASN A 208 -13.76 -9.16 3.67
N GLU A 209 -14.63 -8.27 3.21
CA GLU A 209 -14.22 -7.18 2.33
C GLU A 209 -13.64 -6.00 3.11
N GLU A 210 -12.60 -5.42 2.54
CA GLU A 210 -11.84 -4.30 3.05
C GLU A 210 -11.83 -3.18 2.01
N TRP A 211 -11.92 -1.95 2.48
CA TRP A 211 -11.72 -0.77 1.64
C TRP A 211 -10.39 -0.09 1.94
N TRP A 212 -9.54 -0.01 0.93
CA TRP A 212 -8.25 0.66 0.97
C TRP A 212 -8.26 1.85 0.01
N THR A 213 -7.38 2.81 0.23
CA THR A 213 -7.14 3.90 -0.73
C THR A 213 -5.68 3.95 -1.17
N TYR A 214 -5.43 4.65 -2.28
CA TYR A 214 -4.08 4.95 -2.74
C TYR A 214 -3.98 6.34 -3.34
N VAL A 215 -2.74 6.86 -3.34
CA VAL A 215 -2.33 8.06 -4.08
C VAL A 215 -1.22 7.70 -5.07
N CYS A 216 -1.11 8.50 -6.13
CA CYS A 216 -0.10 8.40 -7.19
C CYS A 216 0.20 9.82 -7.70
N MET A 217 0.24 10.01 -9.02
CA MET A 217 0.37 11.33 -9.64
C MET A 217 -0.74 12.31 -9.23
N GLY A 218 -1.89 11.79 -8.79
CA GLY A 218 -2.97 12.54 -8.16
C GLY A 218 -3.35 11.97 -6.80
N PRO A 219 -4.12 12.73 -6.00
CA PRO A 219 -4.57 14.09 -6.30
C PRO A 219 -3.45 15.14 -6.12
N PRO A 220 -3.48 16.29 -6.83
CA PRO A 220 -2.54 17.39 -6.64
C PRO A 220 -2.97 18.32 -5.48
N ASP A 221 -2.13 19.31 -5.17
CA ASP A 221 -2.50 20.42 -4.29
C ASP A 221 -3.86 21.03 -4.69
N PRO A 222 -4.78 21.31 -3.75
CA PRO A 222 -4.59 21.35 -2.29
C PRO A 222 -4.78 20.01 -1.57
N HIS A 223 -4.96 18.89 -2.28
CA HIS A 223 -5.17 17.59 -1.64
C HIS A 223 -3.87 17.03 -1.04
N PRO A 224 -3.96 16.20 0.02
CA PRO A 224 -2.82 15.46 0.54
C PRO A 224 -2.24 14.51 -0.49
N ASN A 225 -0.91 14.50 -0.62
CA ASN A 225 -0.14 13.52 -1.39
C ASN A 225 1.31 13.51 -0.88
N TRP A 226 2.22 12.74 -1.49
CA TRP A 226 3.65 12.70 -1.17
C TRP A 226 4.56 13.25 -2.29
N HIS A 227 4.05 14.22 -3.03
CA HIS A 227 4.87 14.95 -4.01
C HIS A 227 5.95 15.78 -3.29
N LEU A 228 7.10 15.96 -3.95
CA LEU A 228 8.30 16.57 -3.39
C LEU A 228 8.08 18.02 -2.94
N GLY A 229 7.27 18.78 -3.68
CA GLY A 229 6.99 20.20 -3.41
C GLY A 229 5.95 20.45 -2.31
N MET A 230 5.30 19.41 -1.79
CA MET A 230 4.25 19.55 -0.79
C MET A 230 4.82 19.74 0.62
N ARG A 231 4.04 20.38 1.49
CA ARG A 231 4.39 20.59 2.90
C ARG A 231 4.35 19.29 3.69
N GLY A 232 5.14 19.23 4.76
CA GLY A 232 5.15 18.07 5.66
C GLY A 232 3.79 17.74 6.28
N THR A 233 2.91 18.73 6.46
CA THR A 233 1.53 18.51 6.92
C THR A 233 0.65 17.86 5.85
N GLN A 234 0.83 18.19 4.57
CA GLN A 234 0.15 17.52 3.46
C GLN A 234 0.55 16.05 3.39
N HIS A 235 1.84 15.75 3.59
CA HIS A 235 2.33 14.37 3.65
C HIS A 235 1.68 13.57 4.79
N ARG A 236 1.42 14.20 5.94
CA ARG A 236 0.75 13.54 7.08
C ARG A 236 -0.75 13.36 6.85
N ALA A 237 -1.37 14.35 6.21
CA ALA A 237 -2.80 14.41 5.94
C ALA A 237 -3.31 13.28 5.05
N VAL A 238 -2.44 12.63 4.26
CA VAL A 238 -2.77 11.39 3.54
C VAL A 238 -3.33 10.35 4.52
N MET A 239 -2.62 10.08 5.62
CA MET A 239 -3.07 9.09 6.60
C MET A 239 -4.24 9.59 7.46
N TRP A 240 -4.36 10.90 7.68
CA TRP A 240 -5.52 11.48 8.37
C TRP A 240 -6.80 11.28 7.56
N ARG A 241 -6.72 11.43 6.23
CA ARG A 241 -7.83 11.15 5.31
C ARG A 241 -8.26 9.70 5.40
N VAL A 242 -7.33 8.76 5.19
CA VAL A 242 -7.59 7.31 5.30
C VAL A 242 -8.34 7.00 6.60
N TRP A 243 -7.83 7.54 7.70
CA TRP A 243 -8.44 7.30 9.01
C TRP A 243 -9.81 7.97 9.15
N LYS A 244 -10.00 9.25 8.77
CA LYS A 244 -11.29 9.96 8.89
C LYS A 244 -12.37 9.31 8.01
N GLU A 245 -12.01 8.96 6.78
CA GLU A 245 -12.94 8.41 5.80
C GLU A 245 -13.30 6.95 6.07
N GLY A 246 -12.56 6.23 6.92
CA GLY A 246 -12.89 4.86 7.32
C GLY A 246 -12.17 3.78 6.52
N GLY A 247 -11.12 4.15 5.79
CA GLY A 247 -10.23 3.21 5.12
C GLY A 247 -9.55 2.27 6.11
N THR A 248 -9.45 0.99 5.73
CA THR A 248 -8.88 -0.10 6.54
C THR A 248 -7.40 -0.36 6.21
N GLY A 249 -6.94 0.09 5.04
CA GLY A 249 -5.55 0.06 4.64
C GLY A 249 -5.23 1.13 3.59
N PHE A 250 -3.94 1.28 3.31
CA PHE A 250 -3.43 2.20 2.31
C PHE A 250 -2.37 1.55 1.44
N LEU A 251 -2.38 1.85 0.15
CA LEU A 251 -1.36 1.42 -0.79
C LEU A 251 -0.64 2.64 -1.35
N TYR A 252 0.69 2.60 -1.38
CA TYR A 252 1.48 3.53 -2.19
C TYR A 252 2.13 2.82 -3.36
N TRP A 253 1.95 3.38 -4.56
CA TRP A 253 2.27 2.72 -5.82
C TRP A 253 3.77 2.54 -6.07
N GLY A 254 4.65 3.21 -5.32
CA GLY A 254 6.10 3.07 -5.46
C GLY A 254 6.90 3.86 -4.43
N ALA A 255 7.96 3.29 -3.85
CA ALA A 255 8.90 4.05 -2.99
C ALA A 255 10.31 4.20 -3.54
N ASN A 256 10.66 3.49 -4.62
CA ASN A 256 11.97 3.57 -5.27
C ASN A 256 11.85 3.69 -6.80
N CYS A 257 10.75 4.22 -7.33
CA CYS A 257 10.49 4.31 -8.77
C CYS A 257 11.30 5.43 -9.44
N TYR A 258 12.63 5.34 -9.34
CA TYR A 258 13.57 6.20 -10.05
C TYR A 258 13.54 5.94 -11.56
N ASP A 259 14.01 6.93 -12.31
CA ASP A 259 14.49 6.72 -13.68
C ASP A 259 15.93 6.15 -13.63
N LYS A 260 16.37 5.57 -14.74
CA LYS A 260 17.69 4.95 -14.83
C LYS A 260 18.80 5.99 -14.66
N ALA A 261 19.68 5.75 -13.68
CA ALA A 261 20.86 6.57 -13.44
C ALA A 261 21.97 6.25 -14.45
N THR A 262 22.75 7.25 -14.85
CA THR A 262 23.97 7.02 -15.64
C THR A 262 25.11 6.58 -14.71
N VAL A 263 25.21 7.20 -13.54
CA VAL A 263 26.15 6.83 -12.47
C VAL A 263 25.33 6.61 -11.20
N ALA A 264 25.04 5.34 -10.88
CA ALA A 264 24.12 4.98 -9.80
C ALA A 264 24.50 5.56 -8.44
N SER A 265 25.80 5.63 -8.14
CA SER A 265 26.34 6.15 -6.88
C SER A 265 26.37 7.68 -6.79
N ALA A 266 26.07 8.41 -7.85
CA ALA A 266 26.20 9.87 -7.88
C ALA A 266 24.92 10.60 -8.29
N GLU A 267 23.86 9.87 -8.65
CA GLU A 267 22.71 10.45 -9.33
C GLU A 267 21.35 9.96 -8.82
N ILE A 268 20.46 10.94 -8.66
CA ILE A 268 19.02 10.76 -8.46
C ILE A 268 18.30 11.36 -9.67
N LYS A 269 17.63 10.51 -10.46
CA LYS A 269 16.75 10.92 -11.55
C LYS A 269 15.31 10.50 -11.22
N PHE A 270 14.41 11.47 -11.13
CA PHE A 270 12.97 11.18 -11.04
C PHE A 270 12.43 10.80 -12.43
N ARG A 271 11.45 9.88 -12.46
CA ARG A 271 10.75 9.50 -13.70
C ARG A 271 10.09 10.72 -14.35
N ARG A 272 10.20 10.81 -15.67
CA ARG A 272 9.54 11.85 -16.46
C ARG A 272 8.03 11.59 -16.53
N GLY A 273 7.25 12.67 -16.62
CA GLY A 273 5.79 12.58 -16.74
C GLY A 273 5.04 12.40 -15.42
N LEU A 274 5.75 12.32 -14.29
CA LEU A 274 5.17 12.28 -12.95
C LEU A 274 5.48 13.57 -12.17
N PRO A 275 4.64 13.96 -11.19
CA PRO A 275 4.99 15.02 -10.26
C PRO A 275 6.34 14.73 -9.60
N PRO A 276 7.19 15.75 -9.36
CA PRO A 276 8.49 15.54 -8.72
C PRO A 276 8.37 14.73 -7.42
N GLY A 277 9.16 13.67 -7.29
CA GLY A 277 9.18 12.78 -6.14
C GLY A 277 8.05 11.75 -6.03
N ASP A 278 7.01 11.81 -6.87
CA ASP A 278 6.00 10.75 -6.91
C ASP A 278 6.65 9.38 -7.21
N GLY A 279 6.25 8.35 -6.49
CA GLY A 279 6.88 7.03 -6.56
C GLY A 279 8.23 6.89 -5.83
N VAL A 280 8.68 7.90 -5.09
CA VAL A 280 9.97 7.88 -4.36
C VAL A 280 9.81 8.33 -2.91
N LEU A 281 10.20 7.51 -1.93
CA LEU A 281 10.16 7.84 -0.50
C LEU A 281 11.49 7.68 0.24
N PHE A 282 12.44 6.93 -0.30
CA PHE A 282 13.78 6.81 0.24
C PHE A 282 14.78 6.85 -0.90
N TYR A 283 16.01 7.24 -0.60
CA TYR A 283 17.08 7.41 -1.56
C TYR A 283 18.24 6.43 -1.30
N PRO A 284 19.01 6.10 -2.34
CA PRO A 284 20.23 5.32 -2.18
C PRO A 284 21.27 6.08 -1.37
N GLY A 285 21.84 5.44 -0.35
CA GLY A 285 22.82 6.05 0.54
C GLY A 285 24.12 6.46 -0.15
N GLU A 286 24.50 5.77 -1.22
CA GLU A 286 25.75 5.98 -1.96
C GLU A 286 25.82 7.38 -2.58
N VAL A 287 24.67 7.98 -2.87
CA VAL A 287 24.58 9.35 -3.42
C VAL A 287 24.92 10.41 -2.37
N PHE A 288 24.81 10.08 -1.08
CA PHE A 288 25.01 11.01 0.03
C PHE A 288 26.21 10.65 0.92
N SER A 289 26.71 9.42 0.84
CA SER A 289 27.72 8.87 1.73
C SER A 289 28.38 7.63 1.12
N SER A 290 29.34 7.03 1.83
CA SER A 290 29.89 5.72 1.45
C SER A 290 29.03 4.53 1.89
N SER A 291 27.84 4.75 2.45
CA SER A 291 26.94 3.69 2.91
C SER A 291 26.05 3.18 1.78
N HIS A 292 25.88 1.86 1.70
CA HIS A 292 24.90 1.21 0.82
C HIS A 292 23.49 1.17 1.45
N GLU A 293 23.32 1.64 2.69
CA GLU A 293 22.01 1.67 3.32
C GLU A 293 21.11 2.74 2.69
N PRO A 294 19.80 2.48 2.56
CA PRO A 294 18.87 3.51 2.14
C PRO A 294 18.82 4.70 3.11
N VAL A 295 18.62 5.90 2.57
CA VAL A 295 18.45 7.16 3.30
C VAL A 295 16.99 7.60 3.19
N ALA A 296 16.34 7.84 4.32
CA ALA A 296 14.95 8.27 4.32
C ALA A 296 14.78 9.69 3.77
N SER A 297 13.71 9.90 3.01
CA SER A 297 13.27 11.26 2.70
C SER A 297 12.51 11.86 3.89
N LEU A 298 12.45 13.19 3.95
CA LEU A 298 11.52 13.87 4.86
C LEU A 298 10.07 13.39 4.69
N ARG A 299 9.66 12.98 3.48
CA ARG A 299 8.31 12.50 3.18
C ARG A 299 8.02 11.16 3.85
N LEU A 300 8.99 10.25 3.88
CA LEU A 300 8.89 8.99 4.60
C LEU A 300 8.81 9.22 6.12
N GLU A 301 9.61 10.15 6.65
CA GLU A 301 9.52 10.56 8.06
C GLU A 301 8.17 11.19 8.40
N ARG A 302 7.59 11.98 7.48
CA ARG A 302 6.24 12.55 7.64
C ARG A 302 5.15 11.51 7.50
N LEU A 303 5.29 10.52 6.63
CA LEU A 303 4.40 9.35 6.56
C LEU A 303 4.39 8.63 7.91
N LEU A 304 5.54 8.29 8.48
CA LEU A 304 5.64 7.69 9.82
C LEU A 304 4.97 8.58 10.88
N SER A 305 5.21 9.89 10.82
CA SER A 305 4.59 10.86 11.73
C SER A 305 3.05 10.89 11.59
N GLY A 306 2.51 10.68 10.39
CA GLY A 306 1.07 10.59 10.12
C GLY A 306 0.48 9.27 10.62
N LEU A 307 1.19 8.15 10.46
CA LEU A 307 0.83 6.86 11.03
C LEU A 307 0.73 6.92 12.56
N GLN A 308 1.67 7.61 13.22
CA GLN A 308 1.65 7.80 14.67
C GLN A 308 0.45 8.64 15.11
N ASP A 309 0.08 9.70 14.37
CA ASP A 309 -1.12 10.49 14.71
C ASP A 309 -2.38 9.63 14.72
N ILE A 310 -2.54 8.77 13.72
CA ILE A 310 -3.72 7.90 13.64
C ILE A 310 -3.69 6.78 14.68
N GLU A 311 -2.52 6.39 15.20
CA GLU A 311 -2.42 5.50 16.36
C GLU A 311 -2.95 6.16 17.65
N TYR A 312 -2.66 7.44 17.87
CA TYR A 312 -3.26 8.20 18.97
C TYR A 312 -4.79 8.26 18.82
N LEU A 313 -5.27 8.58 17.62
CA LEU A 313 -6.71 8.66 17.35
C LEU A 313 -7.41 7.30 17.50
N LYS A 314 -6.77 6.20 17.07
CA LYS A 314 -7.26 4.82 17.31
C LYS A 314 -7.32 4.48 18.78
N LEU A 315 -6.28 4.81 19.56
CA LEU A 315 -6.27 4.60 21.01
C LEU A 315 -7.42 5.36 21.68
N TYR A 316 -7.59 6.63 21.33
CA TYR A 316 -8.69 7.44 21.85
C TYR A 316 -10.05 6.86 21.47
N SER A 317 -10.24 6.51 20.20
CA SER A 317 -11.49 5.93 19.69
C SER A 317 -11.81 4.57 20.31
N SER A 318 -10.81 3.76 20.69
CA SER A 318 -11.06 2.49 21.37
C SER A 318 -11.61 2.65 22.79
N ARG A 319 -11.47 3.85 23.39
CA ARG A 319 -11.98 4.17 24.73
C ARG A 319 -13.30 4.93 24.68
N TYR A 320 -13.43 5.86 23.74
CA TYR A 320 -14.54 6.82 23.70
C TYR A 320 -15.47 6.65 22.51
N GLY A 321 -15.16 5.73 21.60
CA GLY A 321 -15.93 5.52 20.37
C GLY A 321 -15.38 6.29 19.18
N ARG A 322 -15.78 5.85 17.99
CA ARG A 322 -15.32 6.37 16.71
C ARG A 322 -15.74 7.82 16.48
N GLU A 323 -16.97 8.18 16.83
CA GLU A 323 -17.52 9.53 16.66
C GLU A 323 -16.72 10.57 17.45
N GLU A 324 -16.40 10.27 18.71
CA GLU A 324 -15.55 11.12 19.57
C GLU A 324 -14.15 11.32 18.98
N GLY A 325 -13.55 10.25 18.42
CA GLY A 325 -12.27 10.36 17.74
C GLY A 325 -12.32 11.28 16.52
N VAL A 326 -13.37 11.19 15.70
CA VAL A 326 -13.56 12.08 14.55
C VAL A 326 -13.79 13.51 15.02
N GLY A 327 -14.59 13.69 16.08
CA GLY A 327 -14.86 14.99 16.70
C GLY A 327 -13.59 15.70 17.18
N ILE A 328 -12.58 14.97 17.64
CA ILE A 328 -11.27 15.55 18.00
C ILE A 328 -10.60 16.25 16.81
N LEU A 329 -10.67 15.69 15.60
CA LEU A 329 -10.04 16.28 14.42
C LEU A 329 -10.60 17.67 14.10
N GLU A 330 -11.92 17.82 14.20
CA GLU A 330 -12.62 19.09 14.01
C GLU A 330 -12.37 20.04 15.18
N LYS A 331 -12.48 19.55 16.42
CA LYS A 331 -12.26 20.33 17.65
C LYS A 331 -10.89 21.02 17.68
N THR A 332 -9.85 20.35 17.17
CA THR A 332 -8.50 20.93 17.16
C THR A 332 -8.15 21.64 15.86
N GLY A 333 -9.00 21.56 14.83
CA GLY A 333 -8.72 22.09 13.49
C GLY A 333 -7.64 21.32 12.74
N MET A 334 -7.37 20.07 13.13
CA MET A 334 -6.34 19.24 12.51
C MET A 334 -6.72 18.81 11.10
N TYR A 335 -7.93 18.27 10.91
CA TYR A 335 -8.39 17.76 9.62
C TYR A 335 -9.91 17.74 9.53
N LEU A 336 -10.49 18.47 8.58
CA LEU A 336 -11.93 18.45 8.27
C LEU A 336 -12.22 17.73 6.96
N GLY A 337 -11.29 17.73 6.01
CA GLY A 337 -11.45 17.07 4.72
C GLY A 337 -10.23 17.28 3.82
N PRO A 338 -10.22 16.72 2.61
CA PRO A 338 -9.03 16.70 1.75
C PRO A 338 -8.62 18.07 1.22
N GLU A 339 -9.43 19.12 1.38
CA GLU A 339 -9.03 20.50 1.07
C GLU A 339 -9.01 21.42 2.31
N ARG A 340 -9.35 20.87 3.49
CA ARG A 340 -9.55 21.64 4.73
C ARG A 340 -8.84 20.94 5.89
N TYR A 341 -7.56 21.23 6.07
CA TYR A 341 -6.73 20.67 7.13
C TYR A 341 -5.60 21.63 7.53
N THR A 342 -4.99 21.39 8.68
CA THR A 342 -3.95 22.28 9.19
C THR A 342 -2.71 22.29 8.28
N LEU A 343 -2.17 23.47 8.02
CA LEU A 343 -0.84 23.64 7.42
C LEU A 343 0.25 23.79 8.48
N GLU A 344 -0.14 24.01 9.74
CA GLU A 344 0.73 24.26 10.89
C GLU A 344 0.77 23.07 11.84
N HIS A 345 1.80 23.03 12.70
CA HIS A 345 1.98 21.94 13.66
C HIS A 345 1.01 22.01 14.85
N THR A 346 0.63 23.22 15.29
CA THR A 346 -0.11 23.47 16.53
C THR A 346 -1.39 22.63 16.68
N PRO A 347 -2.26 22.48 15.66
CA PRO A 347 -3.45 21.62 15.77
C PRO A 347 -3.18 20.15 16.07
N ILE A 348 -2.04 19.61 15.63
CA ILE A 348 -1.63 18.23 15.93
C ILE A 348 -1.24 18.10 17.40
N ASP A 349 -0.49 19.07 17.93
CA ASP A 349 -0.11 19.08 19.34
C ASP A 349 -1.31 19.29 20.25
N MET A 350 -2.27 20.13 19.84
CA MET A 350 -3.55 20.27 20.53
C MET A 350 -4.32 18.94 20.56
N MET A 351 -4.34 18.20 19.45
CA MET A 351 -4.98 16.87 19.36
C MET A 351 -4.32 15.89 20.33
N ARG A 352 -2.98 15.79 20.30
CA ARG A 352 -2.24 14.90 21.21
C ARG A 352 -2.42 15.29 22.67
N GLY A 353 -2.41 16.59 22.97
CA GLY A 353 -2.64 17.12 24.31
C GLY A 353 -4.04 16.83 24.83
N GLU A 354 -5.06 16.92 23.98
CA GLU A 354 -6.43 16.55 24.33
C GLU A 354 -6.54 15.05 24.63
N ILE A 355 -6.03 14.20 23.74
CA ILE A 355 -6.01 12.75 23.95
C ILE A 355 -5.27 12.40 25.25
N PHE A 356 -4.12 13.02 25.51
CA PHE A 356 -3.35 12.79 26.72
C PHE A 356 -4.13 13.18 27.98
N ARG A 357 -4.73 14.38 28.02
CA ARG A 357 -5.51 14.84 29.19
C ARG A 357 -6.69 13.93 29.47
N THR A 358 -7.48 13.60 28.44
CA THR A 358 -8.70 12.81 28.56
C THR A 358 -8.39 11.33 28.85
N CYS A 359 -7.28 10.78 28.36
CA CYS A 359 -6.89 9.39 28.65
C CYS A 359 -6.14 9.22 29.97
N ARG A 360 -5.63 10.31 30.58
CA ARG A 360 -4.90 10.30 31.87
C ARG A 360 -5.82 10.48 33.08
N SER A 361 -7.01 11.06 32.91
CA SER A 361 -7.94 11.37 34.01
C SER A 361 -8.69 10.16 34.58
N LEU A 362 -8.21 8.96 34.30
CA LEU A 362 -8.66 7.64 34.75
C LEU A 362 -7.43 6.78 35.01
#